data_AF-A0A0K1RZS2-F1
#
_entry.id   AF-A0A0K1RZS2-F1
#
_cell.length_a   1.000
_cell.length_b   1.000
_cell.length_c   1.000
_cell.angle_alpha   90.00
_cell.angle_beta   90.00
_cell.angle_gamma   90.00
#
_symmetry.space_group_name_H-M   'P 1'
#
loop_
_entity.id
_entity.type
_entity.pdbx_description
1 polymer ?
#
loop_
_entity_poly.entity_id
_entity_poly.type
_entity_poly.pdbx_seq_one_letter_code
_entity_poly.pdbx_strand_id
1 'polypeptide(L)'
;MYGGSFLLSYLADAICQAADKYPECSLISPALIDVKRGTPNQILIAGNFPKKEAEQVFNDAWQKVVNKCRVWIEQNLPQYNYTWRREWNLWINHTWEFFWAQEDSIDCAFKSLQQKKYQRDWTGINWQGESSSLSGSDAIVWYGMTDQTHPLYSSISQQNQQITEFYQQLSQKLSNAILDETERLSIPELVKRMITLYDIGKPLNLELPKKFVELNRYEEKSYTGWFQGDGDGMGNYLKNLSISSRKEFSQRMRQWGEELENYLNFGRIIYAGGDDFLGVLFPQKSEPKLTLQDCLYWFDQFHREIWPKHGYSQDITVSLGFVWAASGVPQRDILQQCREAEKSAKNQGKNRLAVRILFNSGNYLEWVCPWENLKDILDSYCDRSEGKNWTHFYNDIATLENRRAFTDDNHDIANAVFNLYFNQNIPIDTTSHQDRNNWVINLSKVANHLT
;
A
#
# COMPACT_ATOMS: atom_id res chain seq x y z
N MET A 1 3.36 -5.46 -6.17
CA MET A 1 2.22 -4.93 -5.39
C MET A 1 0.89 -5.47 -5.90
N TYR A 2 0.55 -5.26 -7.18
CA TYR A 2 -0.68 -5.76 -7.80
C TYR A 2 -0.99 -7.21 -7.47
N GLY A 3 -0.02 -8.11 -7.64
CA GLY A 3 -0.21 -9.52 -7.33
C GLY A 3 -0.70 -9.79 -5.90
N GLY A 4 -0.09 -9.18 -4.90
CA GLY A 4 -0.53 -9.37 -3.51
C GLY A 4 -1.97 -8.92 -3.26
N SER A 5 -2.36 -7.78 -3.84
CA SER A 5 -3.74 -7.26 -3.75
C SER A 5 -4.76 -8.17 -4.44
N PHE A 6 -4.43 -8.68 -5.64
CA PHE A 6 -5.27 -9.62 -6.35
C PHE A 6 -5.42 -10.96 -5.62
N LEU A 7 -4.33 -11.48 -5.02
CA LEU A 7 -4.40 -12.70 -4.20
C LEU A 7 -5.38 -12.52 -3.04
N LEU A 8 -5.23 -11.44 -2.27
CA LEU A 8 -6.12 -11.18 -1.14
C LEU A 8 -7.58 -11.07 -1.59
N SER A 9 -7.82 -10.37 -2.68
CA SER A 9 -9.18 -10.19 -3.23
C SER A 9 -9.79 -11.51 -3.68
N TYR A 10 -9.01 -12.34 -4.40
CA TYR A 10 -9.41 -13.66 -4.85
C TYR A 10 -9.73 -14.62 -3.70
N LEU A 11 -8.88 -14.64 -2.67
CA LEU A 11 -9.07 -15.50 -1.50
C LEU A 11 -10.30 -15.07 -0.69
N ALA A 12 -10.54 -13.76 -0.56
CA ALA A 12 -11.71 -13.23 0.13
C ALA A 12 -13.01 -13.52 -0.65
N ASP A 13 -12.98 -13.37 -1.97
CA ASP A 13 -14.10 -13.70 -2.87
C ASP A 13 -14.49 -15.18 -2.77
N ALA A 14 -13.51 -16.09 -2.72
CA ALA A 14 -13.78 -17.52 -2.55
C ALA A 14 -14.58 -17.82 -1.27
N ILE A 15 -14.20 -17.22 -0.14
CA ILE A 15 -14.89 -17.37 1.15
C ILE A 15 -16.33 -16.87 1.05
N CYS A 16 -16.53 -15.70 0.47
CA CYS A 16 -17.86 -15.10 0.42
C CYS A 16 -18.79 -15.84 -0.55
N GLN A 17 -18.30 -16.27 -1.72
CA GLN A 17 -19.06 -17.12 -2.64
C GLN A 17 -19.46 -18.45 -2.00
N ALA A 18 -18.64 -18.98 -1.07
CA ALA A 18 -19.01 -20.15 -0.30
C ALA A 18 -20.08 -19.83 0.75
N ALA A 19 -19.99 -18.69 1.43
CA ALA A 19 -20.99 -18.23 2.38
C ALA A 19 -22.36 -17.98 1.71
N ASP A 20 -22.38 -17.43 0.50
CA ASP A 20 -23.62 -17.17 -0.27
C ASP A 20 -24.41 -18.45 -0.62
N LYS A 21 -23.78 -19.62 -0.52
CA LYS A 21 -24.47 -20.92 -0.71
C LYS A 21 -25.28 -21.36 0.50
N TYR A 22 -25.08 -20.72 1.66
CA TYR A 22 -25.81 -21.01 2.89
C TYR A 22 -27.05 -20.09 2.96
N PRO A 23 -28.28 -20.64 2.97
CA PRO A 23 -29.50 -19.83 2.93
C PRO A 23 -29.66 -18.85 4.11
N GLU A 24 -29.10 -19.20 5.27
CA GLU A 24 -29.11 -18.39 6.48
C GLU A 24 -28.01 -17.32 6.52
N CYS A 25 -27.07 -17.36 5.56
CA CYS A 25 -25.94 -16.46 5.52
C CYS A 25 -26.24 -15.22 4.67
N SER A 26 -25.80 -14.07 5.16
CA SER A 26 -25.85 -12.81 4.42
C SER A 26 -24.56 -12.04 4.61
N LEU A 27 -23.88 -11.73 3.50
CA LEU A 27 -22.66 -10.92 3.52
C LEU A 27 -22.98 -9.48 3.95
N ILE A 28 -22.33 -9.03 5.05
CA ILE A 28 -22.45 -7.68 5.59
C ILE A 28 -21.31 -6.80 5.09
N SER A 29 -20.07 -7.31 5.18
CA SER A 29 -18.88 -6.62 4.71
C SER A 29 -17.85 -7.64 4.21
N PRO A 30 -17.28 -7.51 3.02
CA PRO A 30 -17.58 -6.51 2.00
C PRO A 30 -18.93 -6.77 1.31
N ALA A 31 -19.91 -5.86 1.37
CA ALA A 31 -21.25 -5.96 0.77
C ALA A 31 -21.41 -6.12 -0.78
N LEU A 32 -20.34 -6.22 -1.55
CA LEU A 32 -20.22 -6.45 -3.00
C LEU A 32 -18.82 -7.04 -3.15
N ILE A 33 -18.70 -7.97 -4.09
CA ILE A 33 -17.43 -8.60 -4.35
C ILE A 33 -17.19 -8.42 -5.82
N ASP A 34 -16.41 -7.41 -6.12
CA ASP A 34 -15.77 -7.30 -7.40
C ASP A 34 -14.29 -7.60 -7.20
N VAL A 35 -13.81 -8.68 -7.83
CA VAL A 35 -12.40 -9.13 -7.77
C VAL A 35 -11.45 -8.06 -8.33
N LYS A 36 -12.00 -7.01 -8.95
CA LYS A 36 -11.30 -5.93 -9.63
C LYS A 36 -10.32 -5.16 -8.75
N ARG A 37 -10.67 -4.78 -7.50
CA ARG A 37 -9.87 -3.77 -6.75
C ARG A 37 -9.96 -3.87 -5.24
N GLY A 38 -9.33 -4.88 -4.66
CA GLY A 38 -8.98 -4.83 -3.24
C GLY A 38 -10.14 -5.14 -2.32
N THR A 39 -10.40 -6.43 -2.11
CA THR A 39 -11.29 -6.86 -1.03
C THR A 39 -10.58 -6.68 0.32
N PRO A 40 -11.24 -6.15 1.37
CA PRO A 40 -10.64 -6.03 2.68
C PRO A 40 -10.23 -7.41 3.23
N ASN A 41 -9.18 -7.43 4.06
CA ASN A 41 -8.69 -8.64 4.73
C ASN A 41 -9.57 -9.09 5.93
N GLN A 42 -10.78 -8.54 6.04
CA GLN A 42 -11.76 -8.86 7.06
C GLN A 42 -13.12 -9.01 6.40
N ILE A 43 -13.77 -10.14 6.69
CA ILE A 43 -15.08 -10.51 6.15
C ILE A 43 -16.04 -10.68 7.31
N LEU A 44 -17.22 -10.07 7.21
CA LEU A 44 -18.31 -10.13 8.15
C LEU A 44 -19.55 -10.70 7.46
N ILE A 45 -19.99 -11.84 7.96
CA ILE A 45 -21.16 -12.58 7.46
C ILE A 45 -22.16 -12.66 8.62
N ALA A 46 -23.41 -12.28 8.37
CA ALA A 46 -24.53 -12.63 9.26
C ALA A 46 -24.94 -14.07 8.97
N GLY A 47 -25.24 -14.84 10.01
CA GLY A 47 -25.64 -16.25 9.89
C GLY A 47 -24.61 -17.20 10.48
N ASN A 48 -24.80 -18.49 10.23
CA ASN A 48 -23.92 -19.54 10.73
C ASN A 48 -23.05 -20.06 9.59
N PHE A 49 -21.81 -19.57 9.50
CA PHE A 49 -20.85 -20.03 8.48
C PHE A 49 -19.70 -20.80 9.15
N PRO A 50 -19.70 -22.15 9.09
CA PRO A 50 -18.77 -22.96 9.88
C PRO A 50 -17.29 -22.70 9.58
N LYS A 51 -16.45 -22.62 10.63
CA LYS A 51 -14.99 -22.46 10.52
C LYS A 51 -14.37 -23.40 9.49
N LYS A 52 -14.72 -24.70 9.58
CA LYS A 52 -14.14 -25.76 8.74
C LYS A 52 -14.34 -25.48 7.25
N GLU A 53 -15.53 -25.01 6.88
CA GLU A 53 -15.88 -24.71 5.49
C GLU A 53 -15.18 -23.44 5.01
N ALA A 54 -15.15 -22.40 5.84
CA ALA A 54 -14.43 -21.17 5.55
C ALA A 54 -12.92 -21.42 5.31
N GLU A 55 -12.30 -22.21 6.19
CA GLU A 55 -10.88 -22.55 6.15
C GLU A 55 -10.55 -23.47 4.96
N GLN A 56 -11.40 -24.46 4.69
CA GLN A 56 -11.22 -25.36 3.54
C GLN A 56 -11.29 -24.60 2.22
N VAL A 57 -12.30 -23.75 2.02
CA VAL A 57 -12.45 -22.96 0.79
C VAL A 57 -11.27 -22.01 0.58
N PHE A 58 -10.81 -21.37 1.65
CA PHE A 58 -9.64 -20.51 1.60
C PHE A 58 -8.38 -21.28 1.19
N ASN A 59 -8.12 -22.42 1.83
CA ASN A 59 -6.96 -23.26 1.56
C ASN A 59 -7.01 -23.84 0.13
N ASP A 60 -8.17 -24.30 -0.32
CA ASP A 60 -8.37 -24.82 -1.68
C ASP A 60 -8.13 -23.73 -2.74
N ALA A 61 -8.60 -22.51 -2.49
CA ALA A 61 -8.39 -21.37 -3.38
C ALA A 61 -6.90 -21.01 -3.48
N TRP A 62 -6.19 -20.92 -2.33
CA TRP A 62 -4.75 -20.67 -2.31
C TRP A 62 -3.96 -21.79 -3.00
N GLN A 63 -4.26 -23.04 -2.66
CA GLN A 63 -3.65 -24.21 -3.26
C GLN A 63 -3.82 -24.23 -4.79
N LYS A 64 -4.99 -23.86 -5.28
CA LYS A 64 -5.27 -23.76 -6.72
C LYS A 64 -4.34 -22.76 -7.41
N VAL A 65 -4.13 -21.59 -6.83
CA VAL A 65 -3.23 -20.56 -7.37
C VAL A 65 -1.79 -21.08 -7.43
N VAL A 66 -1.29 -21.59 -6.31
CA VAL A 66 0.10 -22.06 -6.18
C VAL A 66 0.36 -23.22 -7.14
N ASN A 67 -0.54 -24.19 -7.21
CA ASN A 67 -0.42 -25.30 -8.15
C ASN A 67 -0.47 -24.86 -9.61
N LYS A 68 -1.32 -23.88 -9.95
CA LYS A 68 -1.40 -23.35 -11.32
C LYS A 68 -0.06 -22.74 -11.73
N CYS A 69 0.55 -21.95 -10.85
CA CYS A 69 1.88 -21.36 -11.09
C CYS A 69 2.96 -22.44 -11.24
N ARG A 70 3.01 -23.41 -10.31
CA ARG A 70 3.97 -24.52 -10.36
C ARG A 70 3.88 -25.32 -11.65
N VAL A 71 2.68 -25.78 -11.99
CA VAL A 71 2.41 -26.58 -13.20
C VAL A 71 2.74 -25.78 -14.45
N TRP A 72 2.44 -24.47 -14.48
CA TRP A 72 2.81 -23.61 -15.60
C TRP A 72 4.33 -23.60 -15.81
N ILE A 73 5.13 -23.50 -14.75
CA ILE A 73 6.60 -23.52 -14.87
C ILE A 73 7.08 -24.87 -15.39
N GLU A 74 6.59 -25.96 -14.79
CA GLU A 74 6.95 -27.34 -15.18
C GLU A 74 6.62 -27.64 -16.65
N GLN A 75 5.52 -27.10 -17.16
CA GLN A 75 5.11 -27.26 -18.56
C GLN A 75 5.91 -26.38 -19.53
N ASN A 76 6.34 -25.19 -19.10
CA ASN A 76 7.07 -24.25 -19.95
C ASN A 76 8.58 -24.50 -19.96
N LEU A 77 9.10 -25.22 -18.96
CA LEU A 77 10.50 -25.62 -18.86
C LEU A 77 10.64 -27.15 -18.59
N PRO A 78 10.08 -28.01 -19.45
CA PRO A 78 10.00 -29.46 -19.21
C PRO A 78 11.36 -30.18 -19.23
N GLN A 79 12.43 -29.51 -19.65
CA GLN A 79 13.79 -30.04 -19.69
C GLN A 79 14.41 -30.26 -18.30
N TYR A 80 13.86 -29.65 -17.25
CA TYR A 80 14.37 -29.80 -15.89
C TYR A 80 13.69 -30.93 -15.13
N ASN A 81 14.45 -31.57 -14.23
CA ASN A 81 13.89 -32.50 -13.26
C ASN A 81 13.61 -31.76 -11.95
N TYR A 82 12.34 -31.65 -11.59
CA TYR A 82 11.91 -30.83 -10.45
C TYR A 82 11.84 -31.64 -9.16
N THR A 83 12.63 -31.25 -8.16
CA THR A 83 12.62 -31.87 -6.82
C THR A 83 11.82 -31.03 -5.79
N TRP A 84 11.40 -29.83 -6.19
CA TRP A 84 10.83 -28.80 -5.31
C TRP A 84 9.41 -29.02 -4.78
N ARG A 85 8.72 -30.12 -5.12
CA ARG A 85 7.27 -30.27 -4.84
C ARG A 85 6.94 -30.15 -3.34
N ARG A 86 7.84 -30.62 -2.48
CA ARG A 86 7.72 -30.47 -1.02
C ARG A 86 7.70 -29.01 -0.60
N GLU A 87 8.61 -28.19 -1.10
CA GLU A 87 8.72 -26.76 -0.75
C GLU A 87 7.48 -25.98 -1.20
N TRP A 88 7.00 -26.25 -2.41
CA TRP A 88 5.74 -25.67 -2.88
C TRP A 88 4.55 -26.06 -1.99
N ASN A 89 4.50 -27.32 -1.50
CA ASN A 89 3.46 -27.74 -0.55
C ASN A 89 3.59 -27.06 0.82
N LEU A 90 4.82 -26.78 1.30
CA LEU A 90 5.02 -26.03 2.54
C LEU A 90 4.43 -24.62 2.42
N TRP A 91 4.66 -23.94 1.30
CA TRP A 91 4.04 -22.64 1.03
C TRP A 91 2.51 -22.74 0.86
N ILE A 92 1.97 -23.83 0.29
CA ILE A 92 0.51 -24.04 0.27
C ILE A 92 -0.05 -24.06 1.69
N ASN A 93 0.63 -24.73 2.62
CA ASN A 93 0.09 -24.97 3.97
C ASN A 93 0.39 -23.85 4.98
N HIS A 94 1.43 -23.05 4.76
CA HIS A 94 1.96 -22.15 5.81
C HIS A 94 2.17 -20.69 5.36
N THR A 95 1.65 -20.28 4.19
CA THR A 95 1.76 -18.87 3.74
C THR A 95 0.91 -17.91 4.57
N TRP A 96 -0.27 -18.36 5.03
CA TRP A 96 -1.32 -17.49 5.55
C TRP A 96 -1.67 -17.85 6.99
N GLU A 97 -1.95 -16.83 7.81
CA GLU A 97 -2.63 -16.99 9.09
C GLU A 97 -4.14 -16.77 8.87
N PHE A 98 -4.96 -17.77 9.22
CA PHE A 98 -6.40 -17.72 9.04
C PHE A 98 -7.11 -17.63 10.40
N PHE A 99 -7.82 -16.53 10.65
CA PHE A 99 -8.56 -16.31 11.89
C PHE A 99 -10.06 -16.28 11.65
N TRP A 100 -10.81 -16.98 12.50
CA TRP A 100 -12.28 -17.08 12.40
C TRP A 100 -12.92 -16.96 13.79
N ALA A 101 -14.04 -16.23 13.87
CA ALA A 101 -14.87 -16.14 15.06
C ALA A 101 -16.34 -15.98 14.67
N GLN A 102 -17.23 -16.55 15.49
CA GLN A 102 -18.68 -16.44 15.35
C GLN A 102 -19.26 -16.27 16.75
N GLU A 103 -20.14 -15.28 16.91
CA GLU A 103 -20.74 -14.88 18.18
C GLU A 103 -22.15 -14.32 17.92
N ASP A 104 -22.95 -14.18 18.97
CA ASP A 104 -24.34 -13.71 18.89
C ASP A 104 -24.47 -12.21 18.55
N SER A 105 -23.37 -11.46 18.62
CA SER A 105 -23.33 -10.05 18.20
C SER A 105 -22.05 -9.74 17.45
N ILE A 106 -22.11 -8.73 16.57
CA ILE A 106 -20.96 -8.31 15.77
C ILE A 106 -19.80 -7.84 16.66
N ASP A 107 -20.10 -7.10 17.74
CA ASP A 107 -19.07 -6.58 18.65
C ASP A 107 -18.36 -7.70 19.42
N CYS A 108 -19.09 -8.73 19.84
CA CYS A 108 -18.50 -9.94 20.40
C CYS A 108 -17.64 -10.64 19.35
N ALA A 109 -18.14 -10.82 18.12
CA ALA A 109 -17.40 -11.50 17.05
C ALA A 109 -16.08 -10.80 16.75
N PHE A 110 -16.07 -9.47 16.67
CA PHE A 110 -14.84 -8.69 16.49
C PHE A 110 -13.88 -8.84 17.66
N LYS A 111 -14.36 -8.76 18.91
CA LYS A 111 -13.52 -8.95 20.11
C LYS A 111 -12.90 -10.35 20.12
N SER A 112 -13.70 -11.39 19.87
CA SER A 112 -13.24 -12.78 19.79
C SER A 112 -12.22 -12.99 18.67
N LEU A 113 -12.43 -12.36 17.51
CA LEU A 113 -11.47 -12.40 16.40
C LEU A 113 -10.13 -11.74 16.78
N GLN A 114 -10.17 -10.56 17.39
CA GLN A 114 -8.96 -9.86 17.84
C GLN A 114 -8.23 -10.64 18.95
N GLN A 115 -8.96 -11.26 19.86
CA GLN A 115 -8.37 -12.13 20.89
C GLN A 115 -7.63 -13.32 20.29
N LYS A 116 -8.21 -13.97 19.27
CA LYS A 116 -7.56 -15.06 18.53
C LYS A 116 -6.32 -14.57 17.79
N LYS A 117 -6.34 -13.37 17.21
CA LYS A 117 -5.18 -12.77 16.55
C LYS A 117 -3.98 -12.57 17.49
N TYR A 118 -4.17 -12.41 18.81
CA TYR A 118 -3.05 -12.29 19.75
C TYR A 118 -2.21 -13.56 19.86
N GLN A 119 -2.81 -14.73 19.67
CA GLN A 119 -2.09 -15.99 19.78
C GLN A 119 -1.09 -16.18 18.62
N ARG A 120 -1.38 -15.53 17.48
CA ARG A 120 -0.75 -15.78 16.18
C ARG A 120 -0.88 -17.26 15.77
N ASP A 121 -0.79 -17.53 14.48
CA ASP A 121 -0.86 -18.90 13.97
C ASP A 121 0.14 -19.12 12.83
N TRP A 122 1.35 -18.59 13.01
CA TRP A 122 2.38 -18.66 11.99
C TRP A 122 3.24 -19.91 12.17
N THR A 123 3.58 -20.55 11.06
CA THR A 123 4.55 -21.65 11.00
C THR A 123 5.72 -21.22 10.14
N GLY A 124 6.92 -21.16 10.72
CA GLY A 124 8.14 -20.86 9.98
C GLY A 124 8.51 -22.00 9.04
N ILE A 125 8.76 -21.68 7.77
CA ILE A 125 9.27 -22.64 6.79
C ILE A 125 10.81 -22.58 6.83
N ASN A 126 11.44 -23.66 7.27
CA ASN A 126 12.90 -23.78 7.22
C ASN A 126 13.35 -24.10 5.79
N TRP A 127 14.42 -23.45 5.35
CA TRP A 127 14.99 -23.63 4.02
C TRP A 127 16.51 -23.55 4.05
N GLN A 128 17.15 -23.95 2.94
CA GLN A 128 18.60 -23.88 2.74
C GLN A 128 18.89 -23.30 1.35
N GLY A 129 20.07 -22.69 1.17
CA GLY A 129 20.51 -22.13 -0.11
C GLY A 129 20.62 -20.61 -0.09
N GLU A 130 20.45 -20.01 -1.27
CA GLU A 130 20.52 -18.56 -1.46
C GLU A 130 19.17 -17.89 -1.15
N SER A 131 19.26 -16.68 -0.57
CA SER A 131 18.08 -15.87 -0.25
C SER A 131 17.53 -15.15 -1.48
N SER A 132 16.23 -14.89 -1.51
CA SER A 132 15.62 -14.13 -2.60
C SER A 132 16.11 -12.68 -2.67
N SER A 133 16.18 -12.14 -3.89
CA SER A 133 16.64 -10.78 -4.17
C SER A 133 15.66 -9.69 -3.74
N LEU A 134 14.38 -10.03 -3.51
CA LEU A 134 13.33 -9.06 -3.21
C LEU A 134 13.14 -8.86 -1.68
N SER A 135 12.89 -9.94 -0.94
CA SER A 135 12.70 -9.87 0.52
C SER A 135 13.96 -10.21 1.31
N GLY A 136 14.78 -11.13 0.79
CA GLY A 136 15.89 -11.74 1.50
C GLY A 136 15.46 -12.71 2.61
N SER A 137 14.17 -13.02 2.74
CA SER A 137 13.65 -13.85 3.84
C SER A 137 13.58 -15.33 3.52
N ASP A 138 13.51 -15.68 2.24
CA ASP A 138 13.14 -17.03 1.79
C ASP A 138 14.07 -17.53 0.68
N ALA A 139 14.18 -18.86 0.55
CA ALA A 139 14.98 -19.49 -0.49
C ALA A 139 14.52 -19.09 -1.90
N ILE A 140 15.48 -18.97 -2.81
CA ILE A 140 15.21 -18.80 -4.24
C ILE A 140 14.51 -20.04 -4.82
N VAL A 141 13.55 -19.81 -5.71
CA VAL A 141 12.86 -20.87 -6.44
C VAL A 141 13.70 -21.29 -7.64
N TRP A 142 14.07 -22.58 -7.70
CA TRP A 142 14.71 -23.21 -8.86
C TRP A 142 14.52 -24.72 -8.80
N TYR A 143 14.67 -25.41 -9.93
CA TYR A 143 14.27 -26.82 -10.09
C TYR A 143 14.91 -27.78 -9.07
N GLY A 144 16.15 -27.50 -8.65
CA GLY A 144 16.93 -28.30 -7.70
C GLY A 144 17.00 -27.72 -6.29
N MET A 145 16.07 -26.84 -5.88
CA MET A 145 16.13 -26.17 -4.56
C MET A 145 16.10 -27.11 -3.34
N THR A 146 15.77 -28.38 -3.54
CA THR A 146 15.80 -29.43 -2.50
C THR A 146 16.90 -30.45 -2.70
N ASP A 147 17.75 -30.27 -3.72
CA ASP A 147 18.83 -31.21 -4.00
C ASP A 147 19.82 -31.19 -2.83
N GLN A 148 20.19 -32.37 -2.36
CA GLN A 148 21.15 -32.49 -1.27
C GLN A 148 22.51 -31.98 -1.74
N THR A 149 22.95 -30.85 -1.19
CA THR A 149 24.29 -30.34 -1.42
C THR A 149 25.23 -30.89 -0.34
N HIS A 150 26.25 -31.63 -0.76
CA HIS A 150 27.30 -32.07 0.15
C HIS A 150 28.45 -31.06 0.08
N PRO A 151 28.82 -30.37 1.18
CA PRO A 151 29.79 -29.26 1.14
C PRO A 151 31.14 -29.62 0.51
N LEU A 152 31.56 -30.88 0.60
CA LEU A 152 32.82 -31.37 0.01
C LEU A 152 32.75 -31.72 -1.49
N TYR A 153 31.56 -31.99 -2.02
CA TYR A 153 31.39 -32.55 -3.37
C TYR A 153 30.54 -31.68 -4.29
N SER A 154 29.81 -30.72 -3.74
CA SER A 154 28.97 -29.79 -4.49
C SER A 154 29.74 -28.51 -4.80
N SER A 155 29.83 -28.15 -6.09
CA SER A 155 30.41 -26.88 -6.51
C SER A 155 29.35 -25.78 -6.49
N ILE A 156 29.53 -24.79 -5.60
CA ILE A 156 28.68 -23.59 -5.55
C ILE A 156 28.65 -22.87 -6.90
N SER A 157 29.79 -22.84 -7.61
CA SER A 157 29.89 -22.23 -8.93
C SER A 157 28.99 -22.91 -9.96
N GLN A 158 28.96 -24.25 -9.97
CA GLN A 158 28.08 -25.02 -10.87
C GLN A 158 26.61 -24.79 -10.54
N GLN A 159 26.25 -24.77 -9.25
CA GLN A 159 24.89 -24.47 -8.81
C GLN A 159 24.45 -23.06 -9.24
N ASN A 160 25.31 -22.06 -9.05
CA ASN A 160 25.03 -20.68 -9.48
C ASN A 160 24.86 -20.56 -10.99
N GLN A 161 25.63 -21.32 -11.77
CA GLN A 161 25.45 -21.40 -13.22
C GLN A 161 24.08 -22.01 -13.57
N GLN A 162 23.72 -23.14 -12.94
CA GLN A 162 22.42 -23.81 -13.15
C GLN A 162 21.23 -22.91 -12.78
N ILE A 163 21.33 -22.19 -11.66
CA ILE A 163 20.32 -21.21 -11.24
C ILE A 163 20.22 -20.10 -12.29
N THR A 164 21.36 -19.58 -12.76
CA THR A 164 21.38 -18.50 -13.76
C THR A 164 20.73 -18.95 -15.07
N GLU A 165 21.07 -20.13 -15.57
CA GLU A 165 20.46 -20.72 -16.76
C GLU A 165 18.94 -20.91 -16.58
N PHE A 166 18.50 -21.38 -15.41
CA PHE A 166 17.07 -21.53 -15.09
C PHE A 166 16.33 -20.19 -15.14
N TYR A 167 16.87 -19.14 -14.52
CA TYR A 167 16.23 -17.82 -14.49
C TYR A 167 16.24 -17.12 -15.85
N GLN A 168 17.30 -17.29 -16.66
CA GLN A 168 17.32 -16.81 -18.04
C GLN A 168 16.18 -17.44 -18.87
N GLN A 169 16.03 -18.75 -18.79
CA GLN A 169 14.97 -19.46 -19.53
C GLN A 169 13.57 -19.14 -18.99
N LEU A 170 13.42 -19.00 -17.66
CA LEU A 170 12.16 -18.62 -17.04
C LEU A 170 11.74 -17.19 -17.42
N SER A 171 12.69 -16.24 -17.37
CA SER A 171 12.47 -14.84 -17.78
C SER A 171 12.03 -14.75 -19.24
N GLN A 172 12.66 -15.50 -20.15
CA GLN A 172 12.24 -15.57 -21.55
C GLN A 172 10.78 -16.03 -21.74
N LYS A 173 10.28 -16.92 -20.87
CA LYS A 173 8.88 -17.39 -20.91
C LYS A 173 7.91 -16.40 -20.27
N LEU A 174 8.32 -15.74 -19.19
CA LEU A 174 7.48 -14.78 -18.45
C LEU A 174 7.50 -13.37 -19.03
N SER A 175 8.49 -13.03 -19.85
CA SER A 175 8.92 -11.68 -20.24
C SER A 175 9.57 -10.88 -19.10
N ASN A 176 10.49 -9.99 -19.47
CA ASN A 176 11.22 -9.12 -18.53
C ASN A 176 10.30 -8.22 -17.68
N ALA A 177 9.08 -7.93 -18.16
CA ALA A 177 8.11 -7.14 -17.41
C ALA A 177 7.60 -7.85 -16.13
N ILE A 178 7.69 -9.18 -16.10
CA ILE A 178 7.20 -10.01 -14.99
C ILE A 178 8.35 -10.53 -14.14
N LEU A 179 9.45 -10.95 -14.77
CA LEU A 179 10.65 -11.45 -14.12
C LEU A 179 11.89 -11.06 -14.93
N ASP A 180 12.78 -10.28 -14.34
CA ASP A 180 14.11 -10.03 -14.92
C ASP A 180 15.04 -11.23 -14.70
N GLU A 181 15.91 -11.52 -15.67
CA GLU A 181 16.82 -12.68 -15.61
C GLU A 181 17.87 -12.60 -14.49
N THR A 182 18.06 -11.43 -13.86
CA THR A 182 18.94 -11.22 -12.70
C THR A 182 18.18 -11.30 -11.37
N GLU A 183 16.85 -11.17 -11.37
CA GLU A 183 16.03 -11.38 -10.17
C GLU A 183 16.08 -12.85 -9.74
N ARG A 184 16.08 -13.08 -8.43
CA ARG A 184 16.00 -14.42 -7.84
C ARG A 184 14.89 -14.40 -6.81
N LEU A 185 13.75 -14.99 -7.11
CA LEU A 185 12.54 -14.82 -6.30
C LEU A 185 12.28 -16.05 -5.44
N SER A 186 11.65 -15.86 -4.27
CA SER A 186 11.08 -16.97 -3.52
C SER A 186 9.78 -17.46 -4.14
N ILE A 187 9.27 -18.62 -3.71
CA ILE A 187 7.99 -19.16 -4.18
C ILE A 187 6.83 -18.14 -4.04
N PRO A 188 6.57 -17.52 -2.87
CA PRO A 188 5.47 -16.55 -2.76
C PRO A 188 5.72 -15.29 -3.61
N GLU A 189 6.97 -14.88 -3.80
CA GLU A 189 7.32 -13.75 -4.67
C GLU A 189 7.06 -14.03 -6.13
N LEU A 190 7.46 -15.21 -6.61
CA LEU A 190 7.21 -15.65 -7.96
C LEU A 190 5.71 -15.83 -8.21
N VAL A 191 4.96 -16.44 -7.28
CA VAL A 191 3.50 -16.56 -7.37
C VAL A 191 2.86 -15.17 -7.50
N LYS A 192 3.26 -14.20 -6.67
CA LYS A 192 2.77 -12.81 -6.77
C LYS A 192 3.04 -12.17 -8.13
N ARG A 193 4.13 -12.52 -8.83
CA ARG A 193 4.41 -12.02 -10.19
C ARG A 193 3.57 -12.78 -11.23
N MET A 194 3.55 -14.10 -11.14
CA MET A 194 2.94 -14.99 -12.12
C MET A 194 1.41 -14.87 -12.20
N ILE A 195 0.72 -14.54 -11.12
CA ILE A 195 -0.74 -14.39 -11.16
C ILE A 195 -1.23 -13.28 -12.08
N THR A 196 -0.37 -12.35 -12.50
CA THR A 196 -0.71 -11.31 -13.47
C THR A 196 -0.57 -11.80 -14.92
N LEU A 197 -0.09 -13.02 -15.15
CA LEU A 197 -0.08 -13.65 -16.46
C LEU A 197 -1.50 -14.01 -16.88
N TYR A 198 -1.78 -13.83 -18.17
CA TYR A 198 -3.08 -14.17 -18.74
C TYR A 198 -3.47 -15.64 -18.54
N ASP A 199 -2.55 -16.56 -18.83
CA ASP A 199 -2.80 -18.01 -18.75
C ASP A 199 -3.01 -18.51 -17.31
N ILE A 200 -2.61 -17.71 -16.31
CA ILE A 200 -2.77 -18.02 -14.89
C ILE A 200 -3.97 -17.28 -14.32
N GLY A 201 -4.03 -15.96 -14.47
CA GLY A 201 -5.05 -15.12 -13.85
C GLY A 201 -6.41 -15.23 -14.50
N LYS A 202 -6.52 -15.30 -15.84
CA LYS A 202 -7.83 -15.37 -16.50
C LYS A 202 -8.61 -16.63 -16.12
N PRO A 203 -8.04 -17.84 -16.07
CA PRO A 203 -8.76 -19.03 -15.59
C PRO A 203 -9.15 -18.99 -14.11
N LEU A 204 -8.62 -18.03 -13.34
CA LEU A 204 -9.00 -17.77 -11.95
C LEU A 204 -10.05 -16.65 -11.85
N ASN A 205 -10.58 -16.17 -12.98
CA ASN A 205 -11.48 -15.02 -13.08
C ASN A 205 -10.88 -13.72 -12.50
N LEU A 206 -9.56 -13.58 -12.53
CA LEU A 206 -8.91 -12.33 -12.16
C LEU A 206 -9.04 -11.32 -13.33
N GLU A 207 -9.52 -10.12 -13.05
CA GLU A 207 -9.42 -9.03 -14.02
C GLU A 207 -7.98 -8.52 -14.05
N LEU A 208 -7.30 -8.80 -15.16
CA LEU A 208 -5.92 -8.42 -15.36
C LEU A 208 -5.83 -6.93 -15.68
N PRO A 209 -4.82 -6.20 -15.15
CA PRO A 209 -4.67 -4.79 -15.46
C PRO A 209 -4.52 -4.60 -16.97
N LYS A 210 -5.37 -3.73 -17.55
CA LYS A 210 -5.42 -3.45 -19.00
C LYS A 210 -4.06 -3.06 -19.59
N LYS A 211 -3.18 -2.46 -18.77
CA LYS A 211 -1.78 -2.16 -19.09
C LYS A 211 -0.91 -2.37 -17.84
N PHE A 212 0.18 -3.14 -18.00
CA PHE A 212 1.31 -3.08 -17.09
C PHE A 212 2.24 -1.99 -17.62
N VAL A 213 2.02 -0.74 -17.21
CA VAL A 213 2.97 0.33 -17.51
C VAL A 213 4.05 0.22 -16.45
N GLU A 214 5.25 -0.17 -16.86
CA GLU A 214 6.44 -0.02 -16.03
C GLU A 214 6.59 1.46 -15.71
N LEU A 215 6.60 1.76 -14.42
CA LEU A 215 6.96 3.07 -13.93
C LEU A 215 8.49 3.17 -14.00
N ASN A 216 9.03 3.57 -15.15
CA ASN A 216 10.47 3.71 -15.32
C ASN A 216 10.97 5.00 -14.67
N ARG A 217 11.28 4.90 -13.37
CA ARG A 217 11.79 6.02 -12.57
C ARG A 217 13.25 6.33 -12.87
N TYR A 218 14.02 5.32 -13.29
CA TYR A 218 15.47 5.40 -13.43
C TYR A 218 15.91 6.16 -14.68
N GLU A 219 15.30 5.87 -15.84
CA GLU A 219 15.66 6.51 -17.10
C GLU A 219 15.31 8.00 -17.10
N GLU A 220 14.10 8.34 -16.64
CA GLU A 220 13.61 9.72 -16.62
C GLU A 220 14.16 10.53 -15.43
N LYS A 221 14.85 9.87 -14.48
CA LYS A 221 15.36 10.43 -13.21
C LYS A 221 14.35 11.35 -12.50
N SER A 222 13.06 11.06 -12.67
CA SER A 222 11.98 11.92 -12.21
C SER A 222 11.48 11.46 -10.85
N TYR A 223 11.06 12.42 -10.04
CA TYR A 223 10.35 12.10 -8.81
C TYR A 223 8.97 11.53 -9.15
N THR A 224 8.46 10.68 -8.27
CA THR A 224 7.13 10.11 -8.37
C THR A 224 6.43 10.24 -7.03
N GLY A 225 5.13 10.50 -7.05
CA GLY A 225 4.32 10.58 -5.85
C GLY A 225 3.77 9.22 -5.47
N TRP A 226 3.73 8.91 -4.19
CA TRP A 226 3.17 7.67 -3.65
C TRP A 226 2.32 8.01 -2.46
N PHE A 227 1.14 7.43 -2.35
CA PHE A 227 0.26 7.76 -1.25
C PHE A 227 -0.53 6.57 -0.75
N GLN A 228 -0.79 6.57 0.55
CA GLN A 228 -1.77 5.70 1.17
C GLN A 228 -2.62 6.47 2.17
N GLY A 229 -3.89 6.11 2.28
CA GLY A 229 -4.80 6.69 3.25
C GLY A 229 -5.68 5.62 3.88
N ASP A 230 -6.21 5.97 5.06
CA ASP A 230 -7.04 5.11 5.90
C ASP A 230 -8.06 5.98 6.66
N GLY A 231 -9.27 5.44 6.82
CA GLY A 231 -10.40 6.13 7.44
C GLY A 231 -10.26 6.27 8.95
N ASP A 232 -10.36 7.50 9.43
CA ASP A 232 -10.23 7.79 10.85
C ASP A 232 -11.43 7.32 11.65
N GLY A 233 -11.20 6.45 12.63
CA GLY A 233 -12.25 6.06 13.57
C GLY A 233 -13.32 5.14 12.97
N MET A 234 -13.06 4.56 11.79
CA MET A 234 -13.97 3.66 11.08
C MET A 234 -14.57 2.57 11.96
N GLY A 235 -13.72 1.86 12.71
CA GLY A 235 -14.15 0.80 13.61
C GLY A 235 -15.07 1.27 14.74
N ASN A 236 -14.96 2.53 15.19
CA ASN A 236 -15.87 3.08 16.19
C ASN A 236 -17.19 3.52 15.57
N TYR A 237 -17.15 4.11 14.37
CA TYR A 237 -18.36 4.46 13.63
C TYR A 237 -19.22 3.22 13.34
N LEU A 238 -18.59 2.16 12.82
CA LEU A 238 -19.26 0.92 12.46
C LEU A 238 -19.95 0.25 13.65
N LYS A 239 -19.40 0.32 14.88
CA LYS A 239 -20.01 -0.29 16.08
C LYS A 239 -21.44 0.18 16.31
N ASN A 240 -21.72 1.45 16.05
CA ASN A 240 -23.02 2.06 16.34
C ASN A 240 -24.06 1.85 15.24
N LEU A 241 -23.66 1.27 14.10
CA LEU A 241 -24.54 1.05 12.96
C LEU A 241 -25.29 -0.28 13.06
N SER A 242 -26.56 -0.26 12.64
CA SER A 242 -27.36 -1.47 12.40
C SER A 242 -26.76 -2.33 11.27
N ILE A 243 -27.16 -3.61 11.18
CA ILE A 243 -26.69 -4.51 10.10
C ILE A 243 -26.97 -3.92 8.71
N SER A 244 -28.18 -3.39 8.48
CA SER A 244 -28.56 -2.77 7.20
C SER A 244 -27.72 -1.53 6.92
N SER A 245 -27.50 -0.67 7.92
CA SER A 245 -26.67 0.53 7.76
C SER A 245 -25.20 0.19 7.50
N ARG A 246 -24.65 -0.85 8.15
CA ARG A 246 -23.27 -1.34 7.87
C ARG A 246 -23.14 -1.88 6.45
N LYS A 247 -24.16 -2.60 5.97
CA LYS A 247 -24.20 -3.10 4.60
C LYS A 247 -24.23 -1.94 3.59
N GLU A 248 -25.10 -0.96 3.81
CA GLU A 248 -25.17 0.25 2.98
C GLU A 248 -23.84 1.03 3.00
N PHE A 249 -23.27 1.25 4.17
CA PHE A 249 -21.96 1.87 4.33
C PHE A 249 -20.88 1.13 3.52
N SER A 250 -20.78 -0.20 3.68
CA SER A 250 -19.84 -1.04 2.93
C SER A 250 -20.06 -0.96 1.41
N GLN A 251 -21.32 -0.85 0.96
CA GLN A 251 -21.64 -0.65 -0.47
C GLN A 251 -21.13 0.70 -0.97
N ARG A 252 -21.41 1.78 -0.25
CA ARG A 252 -20.97 3.14 -0.61
C ARG A 252 -19.46 3.27 -0.65
N MET A 253 -18.75 2.77 0.35
CA MET A 253 -17.27 2.84 0.39
C MET A 253 -16.62 2.09 -0.76
N ARG A 254 -17.18 0.94 -1.17
CA ARG A 254 -16.66 0.24 -2.34
C ARG A 254 -16.97 0.93 -3.65
N GLN A 255 -18.20 1.43 -3.82
CA GLN A 255 -18.53 2.20 -5.01
C GLN A 255 -17.59 3.41 -5.14
N TRP A 256 -17.34 4.09 -4.02
CA TRP A 256 -16.34 5.17 -3.97
C TRP A 256 -14.94 4.70 -4.39
N GLY A 257 -14.46 3.57 -3.86
CA GLY A 257 -13.14 3.01 -4.22
C GLY A 257 -13.04 2.58 -5.69
N GLU A 258 -14.12 2.09 -6.28
CA GLU A 258 -14.21 1.78 -7.72
C GLU A 258 -14.13 3.05 -8.57
N GLU A 259 -14.77 4.13 -8.13
CA GLU A 259 -14.79 5.42 -8.81
C GLU A 259 -13.52 6.25 -8.60
N LEU A 260 -12.72 5.97 -7.56
CA LEU A 260 -11.55 6.78 -7.18
C LEU A 260 -10.56 7.00 -8.34
N GLU A 261 -10.30 5.96 -9.14
CA GLU A 261 -9.38 6.05 -10.29
C GLU A 261 -9.91 6.99 -11.39
N ASN A 262 -11.22 7.20 -11.49
CA ASN A 262 -11.82 8.10 -12.49
C ASN A 262 -11.52 9.58 -12.20
N TYR A 263 -11.12 9.91 -10.96
CA TYR A 263 -10.75 11.26 -10.55
C TYR A 263 -9.24 11.51 -10.61
N LEU A 264 -8.49 10.54 -11.14
CA LEU A 264 -7.03 10.61 -11.21
C LEU A 264 -6.57 10.81 -12.66
N ASN A 265 -6.17 12.04 -12.98
CA ASN A 265 -5.70 12.38 -14.32
C ASN A 265 -4.24 11.97 -14.55
N PHE A 266 -3.46 11.80 -13.47
CA PHE A 266 -2.05 11.40 -13.51
C PHE A 266 -1.80 10.33 -12.45
N GLY A 267 -1.11 9.27 -12.84
CA GLY A 267 -0.87 8.12 -11.96
C GLY A 267 -1.93 7.03 -12.06
N ARG A 268 -2.02 6.22 -11.00
CA ARG A 268 -3.00 5.11 -10.87
C ARG A 268 -3.25 4.71 -9.42
N ILE A 269 -4.43 4.13 -9.19
CA ILE A 269 -4.78 3.46 -7.94
C ILE A 269 -4.31 2.00 -7.96
N ILE A 270 -3.62 1.57 -6.90
CA ILE A 270 -3.12 0.19 -6.73
C ILE A 270 -4.13 -0.65 -5.96
N TYR A 271 -4.74 -0.05 -4.93
CA TYR A 271 -5.71 -0.68 -4.04
C TYR A 271 -6.65 0.40 -3.50
N ALA A 272 -7.95 0.11 -3.43
CA ALA A 272 -8.95 0.95 -2.77
C ALA A 272 -10.07 0.04 -2.26
N GLY A 273 -9.92 -0.44 -1.04
CA GLY A 273 -10.78 -1.47 -0.45
C GLY A 273 -11.41 -0.99 0.84
N GLY A 274 -12.59 -0.40 0.75
CA GLY A 274 -13.25 0.25 1.89
C GLY A 274 -12.70 1.66 2.07
N ASP A 275 -12.24 1.96 3.28
CA ASP A 275 -11.63 3.24 3.66
C ASP A 275 -10.12 3.32 3.45
N ASP A 276 -9.48 2.17 3.24
CA ASP A 276 -8.04 2.08 2.99
C ASP A 276 -7.75 2.08 1.49
N PHE A 277 -6.76 2.87 1.07
CA PHE A 277 -6.35 2.96 -0.33
C PHE A 277 -4.85 3.26 -0.49
N LEU A 278 -4.31 2.88 -1.64
CA LEU A 278 -2.91 3.06 -2.04
C LEU A 278 -2.85 3.42 -3.52
N GLY A 279 -2.09 4.45 -3.86
CA GLY A 279 -1.89 4.90 -5.23
C GLY A 279 -0.49 5.43 -5.49
N VAL A 280 -0.19 5.63 -6.77
CA VAL A 280 1.07 6.19 -7.26
C VAL A 280 0.78 7.25 -8.31
N LEU A 281 1.41 8.41 -8.19
CA LEU A 281 1.27 9.59 -9.03
C LEU A 281 2.50 9.74 -9.93
N PHE A 282 2.26 9.80 -11.24
CA PHE A 282 3.30 9.96 -12.25
C PHE A 282 2.71 10.60 -13.51
N PRO A 283 3.50 11.34 -14.30
CA PRO A 283 3.00 12.00 -15.50
C PRO A 283 2.51 10.97 -16.53
N GLN A 284 1.47 11.30 -17.28
CA GLN A 284 1.15 10.53 -18.48
C GLN A 284 2.15 10.85 -19.59
N LYS A 285 2.41 9.89 -20.51
CA LYS A 285 3.42 10.01 -21.59
C LYS A 285 3.32 11.28 -22.46
N SER A 286 2.19 11.98 -22.42
CA SER A 286 1.89 13.19 -23.22
C SER A 286 1.84 14.49 -22.42
N GLU A 287 2.07 14.46 -21.11
CA GLU A 287 1.91 15.62 -20.22
C GLU A 287 3.24 16.16 -19.67
N PRO A 288 3.29 17.44 -19.27
CA PRO A 288 4.45 18.03 -18.61
C PRO A 288 4.88 17.24 -17.35
N LYS A 289 6.10 17.51 -16.88
CA LYS A 289 6.61 16.92 -15.64
C LYS A 289 5.63 17.21 -14.49
N LEU A 290 5.14 16.15 -13.85
CA LEU A 290 4.34 16.25 -12.63
C LEU A 290 5.19 16.88 -11.51
N THR A 291 4.69 17.95 -10.90
CA THR A 291 5.36 18.62 -9.78
C THR A 291 4.77 18.21 -8.44
N LEU A 292 5.50 18.50 -7.36
CA LEU A 292 4.98 18.36 -5.99
C LEU A 292 3.71 19.22 -5.80
N GLN A 293 3.71 20.43 -6.37
CA GLN A 293 2.58 21.36 -6.25
C GLN A 293 1.31 20.81 -6.92
N ASP A 294 1.43 20.23 -8.11
CA ASP A 294 0.29 19.58 -8.80
C ASP A 294 -0.33 18.48 -7.93
N CYS A 295 0.52 17.68 -7.27
CA CYS A 295 0.08 16.64 -6.36
C CYS A 295 -0.67 17.24 -5.15
N LEU A 296 -0.15 18.30 -4.53
CA LEU A 296 -0.79 18.93 -3.37
C LEU A 296 -2.16 19.55 -3.71
N TYR A 297 -2.30 20.16 -4.89
CA TYR A 297 -3.61 20.64 -5.35
C TYR A 297 -4.59 19.48 -5.63
N TRP A 298 -4.11 18.35 -6.15
CA TRP A 298 -4.96 17.17 -6.28
C TRP A 298 -5.38 16.61 -4.93
N PHE A 299 -4.50 16.62 -3.92
CA PHE A 299 -4.87 16.20 -2.55
C PHE A 299 -5.88 17.14 -1.90
N ASP A 300 -5.81 18.44 -2.19
CA ASP A 300 -6.83 19.41 -1.78
C ASP A 300 -8.19 19.13 -2.45
N GLN A 301 -8.21 18.89 -3.76
CA GLN A 301 -9.42 18.44 -4.47
C GLN A 301 -9.93 17.10 -3.94
N PHE A 302 -9.02 16.18 -3.62
CA PHE A 302 -9.35 14.89 -3.05
C PHE A 302 -10.12 15.05 -1.74
N HIS A 303 -9.60 15.83 -0.81
CA HIS A 303 -10.25 16.03 0.49
C HIS A 303 -11.61 16.75 0.35
N ARG A 304 -11.71 17.78 -0.50
CA ARG A 304 -12.91 18.62 -0.57
C ARG A 304 -14.02 18.07 -1.47
N GLU A 305 -13.66 17.34 -2.52
CA GLU A 305 -14.61 16.93 -3.56
C GLU A 305 -14.68 15.42 -3.77
N ILE A 306 -13.58 14.68 -3.58
CA ILE A 306 -13.53 13.24 -3.90
C ILE A 306 -13.90 12.39 -2.68
N TRP A 307 -13.26 12.63 -1.52
CA TRP A 307 -13.57 11.91 -0.28
C TRP A 307 -15.05 12.07 0.10
N PRO A 308 -15.66 13.28 0.09
CA PRO A 308 -17.07 13.45 0.49
C PRO A 308 -18.10 12.69 -0.34
N LYS A 309 -17.74 12.19 -1.53
CA LYS A 309 -18.66 11.43 -2.39
C LYS A 309 -19.06 10.07 -1.80
N HIS A 310 -18.31 9.52 -0.85
CA HIS A 310 -18.76 8.31 -0.14
C HIS A 310 -20.03 8.57 0.71
N GLY A 311 -20.29 9.83 1.07
CA GLY A 311 -21.53 10.28 1.72
C GLY A 311 -21.50 10.34 3.25
N TYR A 312 -20.37 10.03 3.89
CA TYR A 312 -20.22 9.93 5.34
C TYR A 312 -19.17 10.88 5.93
N SER A 313 -18.75 11.93 5.21
CA SER A 313 -17.63 12.79 5.65
C SER A 313 -17.90 13.62 6.91
N GLN A 314 -19.15 13.66 7.38
CA GLN A 314 -19.48 14.23 8.68
C GLN A 314 -19.17 13.28 9.84
N ASP A 315 -19.13 11.98 9.57
CA ASP A 315 -18.94 10.92 10.57
C ASP A 315 -17.51 10.36 10.56
N ILE A 316 -16.87 10.35 9.38
CA ILE A 316 -15.54 9.76 9.17
C ILE A 316 -14.63 10.71 8.38
N THR A 317 -13.44 10.93 8.94
CA THR A 317 -12.36 11.68 8.28
C THR A 317 -11.33 10.73 7.68
N VAL A 318 -10.29 11.26 7.04
CA VAL A 318 -9.21 10.46 6.45
C VAL A 318 -7.86 11.01 6.86
N SER A 319 -6.95 10.12 7.27
CA SER A 319 -5.54 10.43 7.44
C SER A 319 -4.76 9.87 6.26
N LEU A 320 -3.89 10.67 5.65
CA LEU A 320 -3.17 10.30 4.44
C LEU A 320 -1.66 10.53 4.58
N GLY A 321 -0.87 9.55 4.19
CA GLY A 321 0.57 9.67 4.00
C GLY A 321 0.90 9.79 2.51
N PHE A 322 1.57 10.87 2.12
CA PHE A 322 2.05 11.14 0.77
C PHE A 322 3.58 11.26 0.77
N VAL A 323 4.23 10.57 -0.16
CA VAL A 323 5.69 10.54 -0.33
C VAL A 323 6.05 10.93 -1.76
N TRP A 324 6.75 12.05 -1.90
CA TRP A 324 7.39 12.49 -3.13
C TRP A 324 8.81 11.92 -3.20
N ALA A 325 9.00 10.84 -3.97
CA ALA A 325 10.20 10.01 -3.90
C ALA A 325 11.12 10.16 -5.10
N ALA A 326 12.41 10.41 -4.83
CA ALA A 326 13.49 10.45 -5.81
C ALA A 326 13.66 9.09 -6.52
N SER A 327 14.03 9.14 -7.80
CA SER A 327 14.03 7.96 -8.70
C SER A 327 14.85 6.77 -8.21
N GLY A 328 15.94 6.99 -7.48
CA GLY A 328 16.85 5.95 -7.02
C GLY A 328 16.36 5.21 -5.78
N VAL A 329 15.30 5.69 -5.12
CA VAL A 329 14.79 5.08 -3.90
C VAL A 329 14.07 3.76 -4.22
N PRO A 330 14.42 2.63 -3.59
CA PRO A 330 13.74 1.36 -3.76
C PRO A 330 12.25 1.44 -3.41
N GLN A 331 11.40 0.80 -4.21
CA GLN A 331 9.94 0.84 -4.01
C GLN A 331 9.50 0.35 -2.62
N ARG A 332 10.19 -0.65 -2.05
CA ARG A 332 9.93 -1.16 -0.69
C ARG A 332 10.05 -0.05 0.35
N ASP A 333 11.10 0.76 0.24
CA ASP A 333 11.37 1.84 1.18
C ASP A 333 10.32 2.94 1.01
N ILE A 334 9.91 3.25 -0.21
CA ILE A 334 8.84 4.22 -0.47
C ILE A 334 7.53 3.79 0.21
N LEU A 335 7.14 2.52 0.07
CA LEU A 335 5.93 2.01 0.72
C LEU A 335 6.03 2.04 2.24
N GLN A 336 7.20 1.74 2.80
CA GLN A 336 7.43 1.91 4.23
C GLN A 336 7.27 3.37 4.65
N GLN A 337 7.84 4.30 3.89
CA GLN A 337 7.71 5.74 4.16
C GLN A 337 6.26 6.23 4.02
N CYS A 338 5.46 5.66 3.11
CA CYS A 338 4.03 5.95 2.99
C CYS A 338 3.29 5.56 4.29
N ARG A 339 3.58 4.38 4.85
CA ARG A 339 3.01 3.91 6.12
C ARG A 339 3.39 4.78 7.30
N GLU A 340 4.67 5.11 7.40
CA GLU A 340 5.16 5.97 8.48
C GLU A 340 4.60 7.40 8.36
N ALA A 341 4.41 7.93 7.15
CA ALA A 341 3.76 9.22 6.93
C ALA A 341 2.28 9.20 7.34
N GLU A 342 1.51 8.19 6.92
CA GLU A 342 0.09 8.05 7.33
C GLU A 342 -0.03 7.93 8.86
N LYS A 343 0.87 7.16 9.49
CA LYS A 343 0.95 7.05 10.93
C LYS A 343 1.28 8.39 11.59
N SER A 344 2.14 9.21 10.99
CA SER A 344 2.42 10.58 11.44
C SER A 344 1.15 11.44 11.40
N ALA A 345 0.39 11.40 10.30
CA ALA A 345 -0.90 12.09 10.20
C ALA A 345 -1.90 11.66 11.29
N LYS A 346 -2.04 10.35 11.52
CA LYS A 346 -2.92 9.80 12.57
C LYS A 346 -2.49 10.21 13.98
N ASN A 347 -1.19 10.15 14.27
CA ASN A 347 -0.66 10.47 15.59
C ASN A 347 -0.73 11.97 15.92
N GLN A 348 -0.67 12.83 14.90
CA GLN A 348 -0.74 14.29 15.06
C GLN A 348 -2.16 14.84 15.03
N GLY A 349 -3.16 14.02 15.34
CA GLY A 349 -4.55 14.48 15.52
C GLY A 349 -5.55 13.99 14.48
N LYS A 350 -5.14 13.11 13.54
CA LYS A 350 -5.99 12.59 12.46
C LYS A 350 -6.50 13.69 11.52
N ASN A 351 -7.31 13.33 10.52
CA ASN A 351 -7.87 14.26 9.54
C ASN A 351 -6.80 15.17 8.91
N ARG A 352 -5.67 14.57 8.53
CA ARG A 352 -4.44 15.26 8.13
C ARG A 352 -3.77 14.60 6.94
N LEU A 353 -3.04 15.42 6.20
CA LEU A 353 -2.11 15.02 5.16
C LEU A 353 -0.68 15.11 5.69
N ALA A 354 0.04 14.00 5.76
CA ALA A 354 1.49 13.98 5.97
C ALA A 354 2.21 13.93 4.61
N VAL A 355 2.99 14.95 4.31
CA VAL A 355 3.81 15.07 3.09
C VAL A 355 5.25 14.76 3.44
N ARG A 356 5.86 13.79 2.74
CA ARG A 356 7.29 13.51 2.80
C ARG A 356 7.97 13.74 1.46
N ILE A 357 9.17 14.31 1.50
CA ILE A 357 10.09 14.36 0.35
C ILE A 357 11.23 13.40 0.64
N LEU A 358 11.36 12.35 -0.17
CA LEU A 358 12.28 11.25 0.08
C LEU A 358 13.42 11.26 -0.94
N PHE A 359 14.64 11.47 -0.46
CA PHE A 359 15.84 11.63 -1.28
C PHE A 359 16.54 10.30 -1.55
N ASN A 360 17.39 10.26 -2.59
CA ASN A 360 18.22 9.08 -2.92
C ASN A 360 19.19 8.68 -1.80
N SER A 361 19.47 9.57 -0.84
CA SER A 361 20.27 9.27 0.35
C SER A 361 19.52 8.46 1.41
N GLY A 362 18.20 8.27 1.25
CA GLY A 362 17.33 7.67 2.26
C GLY A 362 16.81 8.65 3.31
N ASN A 363 17.36 9.87 3.38
CA ASN A 363 16.83 10.93 4.22
C ASN A 363 15.51 11.47 3.66
N TYR A 364 14.69 12.05 4.55
CA TYR A 364 13.43 12.68 4.16
C TYR A 364 13.17 13.98 4.92
N LEU A 365 12.36 14.84 4.31
CA LEU A 365 11.65 15.93 4.97
C LEU A 365 10.21 15.48 5.23
N GLU A 366 9.58 15.94 6.31
CA GLU A 366 8.18 15.68 6.60
C GLU A 366 7.47 16.97 7.01
N TRP A 367 6.25 17.14 6.54
CA TRP A 367 5.32 18.16 7.03
C TRP A 367 3.92 17.56 7.14
N VAL A 368 3.23 17.79 8.27
CA VAL A 368 1.88 17.28 8.52
C VAL A 368 0.89 18.42 8.58
N CYS A 369 -0.07 18.44 7.66
CA CYS A 369 -1.02 19.52 7.45
C CYS A 369 -2.45 19.08 7.76
N PRO A 370 -3.21 19.82 8.60
CA PRO A 370 -4.67 19.71 8.62
C PRO A 370 -5.25 19.95 7.22
N TRP A 371 -6.19 19.11 6.80
CA TRP A 371 -6.76 19.24 5.45
C TRP A 371 -7.38 20.61 5.18
N GLU A 372 -8.05 21.19 6.17
CA GLU A 372 -8.67 22.51 6.11
C GLU A 372 -7.68 23.63 5.77
N ASN A 373 -6.41 23.47 6.16
CA ASN A 373 -5.38 24.48 5.94
C ASN A 373 -4.65 24.33 4.60
N LEU A 374 -4.71 23.16 3.97
CA LEU A 374 -3.85 22.83 2.83
C LEU A 374 -4.01 23.86 1.70
N LYS A 375 -5.25 24.15 1.30
CA LYS A 375 -5.52 25.13 0.25
C LYS A 375 -5.07 26.53 0.63
N ASP A 376 -5.42 26.98 1.82
CA ASP A 376 -5.12 28.34 2.25
C ASP A 376 -3.61 28.57 2.33
N ILE A 377 -2.83 27.56 2.73
CA ILE A 377 -1.35 27.62 2.69
C ILE A 377 -0.83 27.76 1.26
N LEU A 378 -1.33 26.97 0.31
CA LEU A 378 -0.87 27.01 -1.09
C LEU A 378 -1.22 28.35 -1.77
N ASP A 379 -2.45 28.83 -1.53
CA ASP A 379 -2.99 30.00 -2.21
C ASP A 379 -2.52 31.32 -1.60
N SER A 380 -2.48 31.41 -0.27
CA SER A 380 -2.16 32.66 0.43
C SER A 380 -0.66 32.94 0.54
N TYR A 381 0.19 31.97 0.21
CA TYR A 381 1.64 32.19 0.17
C TYR A 381 1.98 33.33 -0.79
N CYS A 382 2.69 34.32 -0.27
CA CYS A 382 3.21 35.47 -1.00
C CYS A 382 4.61 35.77 -0.46
N ASP A 383 5.61 35.78 -1.34
CA ASP A 383 6.96 36.17 -0.94
C ASP A 383 7.08 37.71 -0.80
N ARG A 384 8.21 38.18 -0.25
CA ARG A 384 8.47 39.61 -0.02
C ARG A 384 8.54 40.47 -1.30
N SER A 385 8.59 39.84 -2.46
CA SER A 385 8.61 40.46 -3.79
C SER A 385 7.26 40.30 -4.50
N GLU A 386 6.20 39.98 -3.76
CA GLU A 386 4.85 39.70 -4.28
C GLU A 386 4.80 38.49 -5.25
N GLY A 387 5.77 37.59 -5.14
CA GLY A 387 5.88 36.37 -5.93
C GLY A 387 5.51 35.09 -5.17
N LYS A 388 5.82 33.94 -5.79
CA LYS A 388 5.59 32.58 -5.25
C LYS A 388 6.90 31.85 -4.96
N ASN A 389 8.00 32.56 -4.65
CA ASN A 389 9.31 31.95 -4.40
C ASN A 389 9.50 31.48 -2.96
N TRP A 390 9.18 30.21 -2.69
CA TRP A 390 9.29 29.56 -1.38
C TRP A 390 10.69 29.58 -0.77
N THR A 391 11.74 29.78 -1.57
CA THR A 391 13.13 29.91 -1.10
C THR A 391 13.30 31.06 -0.11
N HIS A 392 12.55 32.16 -0.27
CA HIS A 392 12.60 33.28 0.67
C HIS A 392 12.14 32.88 2.08
N PHE A 393 11.01 32.18 2.16
CA PHE A 393 10.47 31.70 3.44
C PHE A 393 11.41 30.68 4.11
N TYR A 394 11.96 29.75 3.33
CA TYR A 394 12.95 28.80 3.82
C TYR A 394 14.20 29.48 4.38
N ASN A 395 14.79 30.44 3.64
CA ASN A 395 16.02 31.11 4.06
C ASN A 395 15.86 31.91 5.36
N ASP A 396 14.71 32.57 5.54
CA ASP A 396 14.38 33.28 6.77
C ASP A 396 14.31 32.32 7.95
N ILE A 397 13.54 31.23 7.80
CA ILE A 397 13.38 30.23 8.85
C ILE A 397 14.73 29.58 9.17
N ALA A 398 15.52 29.19 8.17
CA ALA A 398 16.85 28.61 8.38
C ALA A 398 17.81 29.58 9.10
N THR A 399 17.74 30.88 8.77
CA THR A 399 18.53 31.91 9.46
C THR A 399 18.14 32.03 10.94
N LEU A 400 16.85 31.96 11.23
CA LEU A 400 16.31 32.01 12.60
C LEU A 400 16.63 30.72 13.38
N GLU A 401 16.55 29.56 12.75
CA GLU A 401 16.91 28.25 13.31
C GLU A 401 18.40 28.24 13.70
N ASN A 402 19.29 28.70 12.81
CA ASN A 402 20.73 28.83 13.08
C ASN A 402 21.06 29.79 14.23
N ARG A 403 20.22 30.81 14.45
CA ARG A 403 20.34 31.76 15.56
C ARG A 403 19.65 31.31 16.84
N ARG A 404 19.09 30.09 16.87
CA ARG A 404 18.32 29.53 17.99
C ARG A 404 17.14 30.42 18.40
N ALA A 405 16.47 31.03 17.43
CA ALA A 405 15.32 31.90 17.68
C ALA A 405 14.06 31.13 18.11
N PHE A 406 13.91 29.88 17.67
CA PHE A 406 12.79 29.03 18.07
C PHE A 406 13.11 28.33 19.40
N THR A 407 12.31 28.58 20.43
CA THR A 407 12.45 27.99 21.77
C THR A 407 11.18 27.24 22.13
N ASP A 408 11.29 26.20 22.96
CA ASP A 408 10.14 25.34 23.28
C ASP A 408 8.98 26.09 23.97
N ASP A 409 9.30 27.18 24.68
CA ASP A 409 8.34 27.99 25.44
C ASP A 409 7.76 29.17 24.65
N ASN A 410 8.28 29.49 23.46
CA ASN A 410 7.86 30.66 22.69
C ASN A 410 7.70 30.36 21.19
N HIS A 411 6.50 30.64 20.67
CA HIS A 411 6.11 30.45 19.29
C HIS A 411 5.74 31.76 18.56
N ASP A 412 5.94 32.91 19.21
CA ASP A 412 5.63 34.24 18.66
C ASP A 412 6.47 34.53 17.42
N ILE A 413 7.73 34.08 17.41
CA ILE A 413 8.62 34.27 16.26
C ILE A 413 8.15 33.42 15.07
N ALA A 414 7.78 32.16 15.29
CA ALA A 414 7.24 31.31 14.23
C ALA A 414 5.93 31.89 13.67
N ASN A 415 5.02 32.35 14.53
CA ASN A 415 3.80 33.04 14.11
C ASN A 415 4.09 34.32 13.32
N ALA A 416 5.00 35.16 13.81
CA ALA A 416 5.33 36.42 13.17
C ALA A 416 5.89 36.18 11.76
N VAL A 417 6.83 35.24 11.60
CA VAL A 417 7.39 34.90 10.30
C VAL A 417 6.33 34.27 9.39
N PHE A 418 5.51 33.36 9.91
CA PHE A 418 4.41 32.79 9.15
C PHE A 418 3.46 33.89 8.64
N ASN A 419 3.01 34.79 9.51
CA ASN A 419 2.11 35.90 9.14
C ASN A 419 2.74 36.92 8.17
N LEU A 420 4.07 36.95 8.02
CA LEU A 420 4.73 37.75 6.99
C LEU A 420 4.57 37.16 5.58
N TYR A 421 4.42 35.84 5.46
CA TYR A 421 4.36 35.11 4.19
C TYR A 421 2.95 34.64 3.82
N PHE A 422 2.02 34.60 4.77
CA PHE A 422 0.65 34.15 4.56
C PHE A 422 -0.32 35.27 4.92
N ASN A 423 -1.04 35.77 3.91
CA ASN A 423 -1.94 36.93 4.03
C ASN A 423 -3.27 36.63 4.75
N GLN A 424 -3.42 35.45 5.35
CA GLN A 424 -4.63 34.99 6.02
C GLN A 424 -4.29 34.45 7.41
N ASN A 425 -5.22 34.61 8.36
CA ASN A 425 -5.12 34.01 9.69
C ASN A 425 -5.37 32.49 9.58
N ILE A 426 -4.38 31.75 9.08
CA ILE A 426 -4.44 30.29 8.98
C ILE A 426 -4.14 29.71 10.37
N PRO A 427 -5.06 28.94 10.97
CA PRO A 427 -4.84 28.39 12.30
C PRO A 427 -3.74 27.32 12.27
N ILE A 428 -2.69 27.46 13.06
CA ILE A 428 -1.71 26.39 13.24
C ILE A 428 -2.21 25.45 14.34
N ASP A 429 -2.93 24.40 13.93
CA ASP A 429 -3.53 23.40 14.81
C ASP A 429 -2.48 22.36 15.26
N THR A 430 -1.75 22.71 16.32
CA THR A 430 -0.76 21.86 16.98
C THR A 430 -1.02 21.78 18.48
N THR A 431 -0.70 20.63 19.09
CA THR A 431 -1.00 20.35 20.50
C THR A 431 -0.08 21.03 21.52
N SER A 432 1.07 21.57 21.10
CA SER A 432 2.00 22.31 21.96
C SER A 432 2.71 23.47 21.23
N HIS A 433 3.41 24.33 21.99
CA HIS A 433 4.26 25.40 21.44
C HIS A 433 5.44 24.87 20.64
N GLN A 434 6.11 23.82 21.13
CA GLN A 434 7.19 23.13 20.41
C GLN A 434 6.68 22.54 19.09
N ASP A 435 5.49 21.95 19.10
CA ASP A 435 4.85 21.42 17.89
C ASP A 435 4.60 22.52 16.87
N ARG A 436 4.25 23.74 17.31
CA ARG A 436 4.00 24.88 16.42
C ARG A 436 5.26 25.39 15.73
N ASN A 437 6.36 25.56 16.48
CA ASN A 437 7.66 25.94 15.90
C ASN A 437 8.12 24.89 14.88
N ASN A 438 8.09 23.62 15.25
CA ASN A 438 8.46 22.51 14.37
C ASN A 438 7.57 22.46 13.13
N TRP A 439 6.27 22.75 13.26
CA TRP A 439 5.35 22.76 12.14
C TRP A 439 5.73 23.81 11.09
N VAL A 440 6.04 25.05 11.49
CA VAL A 440 6.47 26.13 10.58
C VAL A 440 7.83 25.82 9.94
N ILE A 441 8.77 25.27 10.73
CA ILE A 441 10.09 24.84 10.24
C ILE A 441 9.96 23.73 9.20
N ASN A 442 9.11 22.74 9.46
CA ASN A 442 8.87 21.61 8.58
C ASN A 442 8.15 22.05 7.29
N LEU A 443 7.18 22.94 7.40
CA LEU A 443 6.54 23.57 6.24
C LEU A 443 7.57 24.27 5.37
N SER A 444 8.46 25.10 5.94
CA SER A 444 9.45 25.84 5.15
C SER A 444 10.41 24.91 4.40
N LYS A 445 10.84 23.81 5.05
CA LYS A 445 11.71 22.79 4.46
C LYS A 445 11.01 22.07 3.29
N VAL A 446 9.78 21.61 3.47
CA VAL A 446 9.02 20.92 2.40
C VAL A 446 8.64 21.89 1.28
N ALA A 447 8.13 23.07 1.61
CA ALA A 447 7.62 24.03 0.65
C ALA A 447 8.71 24.64 -0.24
N ASN A 448 9.97 24.66 0.20
CA ASN A 448 11.12 25.02 -0.64
C ASN A 448 11.21 24.18 -1.93
N HIS A 449 10.61 22.99 -1.95
CA HIS A 449 10.54 22.10 -3.12
C HIS A 449 9.29 22.30 -4.00
N LEU A 450 8.48 23.34 -3.74
CA LEU A 450 7.38 23.76 -4.59
C LEU A 450 7.80 24.77 -5.66
N THR A 451 8.98 25.37 -5.52
CA THR A 451 9.55 26.36 -6.45
C THR A 451 10.32 25.80 -7.61
#